data_AF-A0A1I1P0X9-F1
#
_entry.id   AF-A0A1I1P0X9-F1
#
_cell.length_a   1.000
_cell.length_b   1.000
_cell.length_c   1.000
_cell.angle_alpha   90.00
_cell.angle_beta   90.00
_cell.angle_gamma   90.00
#
_symmetry.space_group_name_H-M   'P 1'
#
loop_
_entity.id
_entity.type
_entity.pdbx_description
1 polymer ?
#
loop_
_entity_poly.entity_id
_entity_poly.type
_entity_poly.pdbx_seq_one_letter_code
_entity_poly.pdbx_strand_id
1 'polypeptide(L)'
;MQTLLIPCVATLLLDENRSLKDLQNFMQNDPALLELGKKSPFPAHRHFFETAFLNKSYEHTKTGIYTRIQSLLNNDGFYRATTGRSTMHLEKAINEGKIIIVRFTKDKGEEASRAFNKLLIARLQSIVLGRADQPKEYRKPCFLFIDEFQNYLSPSIGLILEESRKFGLHLVIANQNLGQITDTRLLRTILSNTFTKLVGANGFKDLKDFAAEIGVKTTQLQQLPPYKFYCKSGSQPAFVFEPDTFLIGHQPPFFLDKKQAGQLKEYLLQQSGQYQDPAAQASSAEIAKAVPAQKLAPKYPF
;
A
#
# COMPACT_ATOMS: atom_id res chain seq x y z
N MET A 1 24.39 -4.17 -5.16
CA MET A 1 23.14 -4.70 -4.53
C MET A 1 22.13 -5.18 -5.58
N GLN A 2 21.69 -4.33 -6.52
CA GLN A 2 20.73 -4.73 -7.58
C GLN A 2 21.20 -5.94 -8.41
N THR A 3 22.47 -5.96 -8.81
CA THR A 3 23.11 -7.09 -9.53
C THR A 3 22.96 -8.43 -8.81
N LEU A 4 22.84 -8.42 -7.48
CA LEU A 4 22.66 -9.63 -6.68
C LEU A 4 21.18 -9.95 -6.46
N LEU A 5 20.37 -8.93 -6.15
CA LEU A 5 18.94 -9.11 -5.85
C LEU A 5 18.10 -9.46 -7.07
N ILE A 6 18.34 -8.84 -8.23
CA ILE A 6 17.51 -9.05 -9.44
C ILE A 6 17.50 -10.54 -9.86
N PRO A 7 18.64 -11.22 -10.02
CA PRO A 7 18.65 -12.64 -10.37
C PRO A 7 17.96 -13.52 -9.32
N CYS A 8 18.14 -13.22 -8.02
CA CYS A 8 17.51 -13.96 -6.94
C CYS A 8 15.98 -13.80 -6.98
N VAL A 9 15.48 -12.57 -6.99
CA VAL A 9 14.05 -12.28 -7.03
C VAL A 9 13.41 -12.84 -8.30
N ALA A 10 14.04 -12.65 -9.47
CA ALA A 10 13.55 -13.21 -10.72
C ALA A 10 13.45 -14.74 -10.68
N THR A 11 14.38 -15.41 -10.00
CA THR A 11 14.34 -16.87 -9.82
C THR A 11 13.20 -17.30 -8.88
N LEU A 12 13.01 -16.59 -7.77
CA LEU A 12 11.92 -16.89 -6.83
C LEU A 12 10.54 -16.69 -7.46
N LEU A 13 10.39 -15.70 -8.34
CA LEU A 13 9.13 -15.44 -9.03
C LEU A 13 8.72 -16.53 -10.04
N LEU A 14 9.59 -17.50 -10.33
CA LEU A 14 9.27 -18.66 -11.18
C LEU A 14 8.46 -19.73 -10.43
N ASP A 15 8.42 -19.66 -9.09
CA ASP A 15 7.75 -20.64 -8.23
C ASP A 15 6.85 -19.90 -7.23
N GLU A 16 5.54 -20.07 -7.40
CA GLU A 16 4.52 -19.38 -6.59
C GLU A 16 4.56 -19.79 -5.10
N ASN A 17 5.27 -20.86 -4.75
CA ASN A 17 5.43 -21.29 -3.36
C ASN A 17 6.59 -20.59 -2.63
N ARG A 18 7.27 -19.65 -3.29
CA ARG A 18 8.40 -18.91 -2.72
C ARG A 18 7.97 -17.65 -1.99
N SER A 19 8.78 -17.29 -1.02
CA SER A 19 8.53 -16.21 -0.08
C SER A 19 9.74 -15.31 0.08
N LEU A 20 9.56 -14.23 0.86
CA LEU A 20 10.69 -13.38 1.25
C LEU A 20 11.74 -14.14 2.09
N LYS A 21 11.35 -15.23 2.77
CA LYS A 21 12.28 -16.09 3.50
C LYS A 21 13.24 -16.82 2.56
N ASP A 22 12.78 -17.26 1.38
CA ASP A 22 13.66 -17.87 0.38
C ASP A 22 14.72 -16.87 -0.13
N LEU A 23 14.36 -15.58 -0.25
CA LEU A 23 15.35 -14.55 -0.58
C LEU A 23 16.43 -14.40 0.50
N GLN A 24 16.05 -14.57 1.77
CA GLN A 24 17.01 -14.62 2.86
C GLN A 24 17.93 -15.85 2.75
N ASN A 25 17.37 -17.02 2.46
CA ASN A 25 18.13 -18.27 2.32
C ASN A 25 19.11 -18.22 1.13
N PHE A 26 18.76 -17.52 0.03
CA PHE A 26 19.69 -17.22 -1.06
C PHE A 26 20.96 -16.53 -0.56
N MET A 27 20.85 -15.59 0.40
CA MET A 27 22.02 -14.88 0.95
C MET A 27 22.93 -15.79 1.78
N GLN A 28 22.44 -16.97 2.18
CA GLN A 28 23.19 -18.00 2.90
C GLN A 28 23.66 -19.14 1.98
N ASN A 29 23.59 -18.95 0.66
CA ASN A 29 24.02 -19.92 -0.35
C ASN A 29 23.26 -21.26 -0.28
N ASP A 30 21.94 -21.22 -0.03
CA ASP A 30 21.08 -22.41 -0.04
C ASP A 30 21.23 -23.22 -1.34
N PRO A 31 21.64 -24.50 -1.28
CA PRO A 31 21.95 -25.29 -2.47
C PRO A 31 20.76 -25.47 -3.41
N ALA A 32 19.54 -25.64 -2.90
CA ALA A 32 18.36 -25.88 -3.72
C ALA A 32 17.99 -24.61 -4.51
N LEU A 33 18.11 -23.44 -3.87
CA LEU A 33 17.87 -22.15 -4.52
C LEU A 33 18.95 -21.82 -5.56
N LEU A 34 20.21 -22.17 -5.31
CA LEU A 34 21.29 -22.01 -6.28
C LEU A 34 21.05 -22.86 -7.53
N GLU A 35 20.67 -24.12 -7.36
CA GLU A 35 20.32 -25.01 -8.48
C GLU A 35 19.11 -24.48 -9.27
N LEU A 36 18.13 -23.89 -8.59
CA LEU A 36 17.01 -23.21 -9.25
C LEU A 36 17.49 -22.00 -10.05
N GLY A 37 18.41 -21.20 -9.50
CA GLY A 37 19.01 -20.04 -10.18
C GLY A 37 19.77 -20.42 -11.44
N LYS A 38 20.52 -21.52 -11.42
CA LYS A 38 21.20 -22.09 -12.60
C LYS A 38 20.22 -22.57 -13.67
N LYS A 39 18.96 -22.83 -13.32
CA LYS A 39 17.87 -23.18 -14.26
C LYS A 39 17.02 -21.99 -14.69
N SER A 40 17.40 -20.75 -14.33
CA SER A 40 16.66 -19.55 -14.71
C SER A 40 16.43 -19.49 -16.23
N PRO A 41 15.25 -19.08 -16.72
CA PRO A 41 15.01 -18.94 -18.16
C PRO A 41 15.91 -17.88 -18.80
N PHE A 42 16.42 -16.93 -18.00
CA PHE A 42 17.30 -15.85 -18.46
C PHE A 42 18.77 -16.30 -18.47
N PRO A 43 19.45 -16.34 -19.64
CA PRO A 43 20.84 -16.81 -19.74
C PRO A 43 21.82 -16.04 -18.85
N ALA A 44 21.64 -14.71 -18.73
CA ALA A 44 22.48 -13.87 -17.88
C ALA A 44 22.38 -14.23 -16.39
N HIS A 45 21.18 -14.60 -15.92
CA HIS A 45 20.99 -15.04 -14.53
C HIS A 45 21.65 -16.39 -14.29
N ARG A 46 21.48 -17.36 -15.21
CA ARG A 46 22.15 -18.68 -15.12
C ARG A 46 23.65 -18.52 -14.99
N HIS A 47 24.25 -17.77 -15.91
CA HIS A 47 25.69 -17.52 -15.90
C HIS A 47 26.15 -16.86 -14.60
N PHE A 48 25.38 -15.91 -14.08
CA PHE A 48 25.68 -15.26 -12.80
C PHE A 48 25.68 -16.25 -11.63
N PHE A 49 24.71 -17.15 -11.53
CA PHE A 49 24.67 -18.19 -10.49
C PHE A 49 25.77 -19.24 -10.65
N GLU A 50 26.19 -19.53 -11.88
CA GLU A 50 27.29 -20.47 -12.17
C GLU A 50 28.67 -19.91 -11.83
N THR A 51 28.88 -18.60 -11.99
CA THR A 51 30.23 -18.01 -11.99
C THR A 51 30.48 -16.99 -10.90
N ALA A 52 29.52 -16.10 -10.62
CA ALA A 52 29.77 -14.88 -9.87
C ALA A 52 29.06 -14.84 -8.51
N PHE A 53 27.90 -15.51 -8.36
CA PHE A 53 27.10 -15.41 -7.14
C PHE A 53 27.86 -15.87 -5.90
N LEU A 54 28.67 -16.93 -5.99
CA LEU A 54 29.48 -17.47 -4.90
C LEU A 54 30.84 -16.76 -4.73
N ASN A 55 31.10 -15.69 -5.49
CA ASN A 55 32.33 -14.94 -5.33
C ASN A 55 32.39 -14.27 -3.94
N LYS A 56 33.54 -14.43 -3.26
CA LYS A 56 33.82 -13.84 -1.94
C LYS A 56 33.60 -12.32 -1.90
N SER A 57 33.73 -11.62 -3.02
CA SER A 57 33.47 -10.18 -3.12
C SER A 57 32.04 -9.79 -2.73
N TYR A 58 31.07 -10.73 -2.81
CA TYR A 58 29.68 -10.47 -2.45
C TYR A 58 29.32 -10.81 -1.02
N GLU A 59 30.17 -11.49 -0.25
CA GLU A 59 29.82 -12.00 1.10
C GLU A 59 29.41 -10.88 2.07
N HIS A 60 30.11 -9.75 2.07
CA HIS A 60 29.70 -8.58 2.85
C HIS A 60 28.34 -8.03 2.43
N THR A 61 28.05 -8.00 1.12
CA THR A 61 26.76 -7.52 0.59
C THR A 61 25.64 -8.49 0.94
N LYS A 62 25.85 -9.80 0.79
CA LYS A 62 24.89 -10.84 1.16
C LYS A 62 24.57 -10.77 2.65
N THR A 63 25.60 -10.65 3.49
CA THR A 63 25.44 -10.50 4.95
C THR A 63 24.59 -9.27 5.28
N GLY A 64 24.84 -8.12 4.65
CA GLY A 64 24.04 -6.91 4.86
C GLY A 64 22.58 -7.03 4.40
N ILE A 65 22.32 -7.76 3.31
CA ILE A 65 20.95 -8.05 2.85
C ILE A 65 20.27 -9.02 3.83
N TYR A 66 20.97 -10.08 4.23
CA TYR A 66 20.48 -11.08 5.18
C TYR A 66 20.04 -10.45 6.50
N THR A 67 20.87 -9.59 7.10
CA THR A 67 20.57 -8.95 8.39
C THR A 67 19.39 -8.00 8.30
N ARG A 68 19.25 -7.25 7.19
CA ARG A 68 18.08 -6.40 6.96
C ARG A 68 16.80 -7.22 6.80
N ILE A 69 16.83 -8.30 6.03
CA ILE A 69 15.67 -9.18 5.89
C ILE A 69 15.36 -9.83 7.26
N GLN A 70 16.37 -10.25 8.02
CA GLN A 70 16.19 -10.82 9.36
C GLN A 70 15.49 -9.83 10.30
N SER A 71 15.89 -8.55 10.31
CA SER A 71 15.25 -7.52 11.12
C SER A 71 13.74 -7.43 10.83
N LEU A 72 13.37 -7.46 9.55
CA LEU A 72 11.97 -7.41 9.12
C LEU A 72 11.22 -8.69 9.49
N LEU A 73 11.83 -9.87 9.28
CA LEU A 73 11.23 -11.17 9.58
C LEU A 73 11.10 -11.46 11.09
N ASN A 74 11.84 -10.76 11.94
CA ASN A 74 11.66 -10.84 13.40
C ASN A 74 10.30 -10.28 13.86
N ASN A 75 9.59 -9.56 12.98
CA ASN A 75 8.24 -9.11 13.24
C ASN A 75 7.20 -10.15 12.80
N ASP A 76 6.39 -10.67 13.74
CA ASP A 76 5.36 -11.69 13.44
C ASP A 76 4.40 -11.28 12.32
N GLY A 77 3.91 -10.02 12.36
CA GLY A 77 2.98 -9.51 11.37
C GLY A 77 3.57 -9.52 9.96
N PHE A 78 4.80 -9.00 9.83
CA PHE A 78 5.53 -8.96 8.57
C PHE A 78 5.92 -10.36 8.09
N TYR A 79 6.40 -11.23 8.99
CA TYR A 79 6.72 -12.61 8.69
C TYR A 79 5.51 -13.33 8.10
N ARG A 80 4.37 -13.31 8.80
CA ARG A 80 3.14 -13.97 8.34
C ARG A 80 2.63 -13.39 7.02
N ALA A 81 2.73 -12.09 6.83
CA ALA A 81 2.26 -11.43 5.62
C ALA A 81 3.17 -11.66 4.38
N THR A 82 4.45 -11.99 4.58
CA THR A 82 5.43 -12.17 3.48
C THR A 82 5.88 -13.61 3.27
N THR A 83 5.54 -14.51 4.18
CA THR A 83 5.88 -15.95 4.13
C THR A 83 4.67 -16.87 4.20
N GLY A 84 3.53 -16.39 4.69
CA GLY A 84 2.30 -17.15 4.72
C GLY A 84 1.67 -17.30 3.33
N ARG A 85 0.75 -18.25 3.20
CA ARG A 85 -0.09 -18.36 2.00
C ARG A 85 -0.91 -17.09 1.85
N SER A 86 -0.92 -16.51 0.65
CA SER A 86 -1.75 -15.36 0.36
C SER A 86 -3.23 -15.74 0.50
N THR A 87 -3.97 -14.98 1.30
CA THR A 87 -5.43 -15.13 1.46
C THR A 87 -6.20 -14.14 0.59
N MET A 88 -5.51 -13.27 -0.15
CA MET A 88 -6.12 -12.20 -0.95
C MET A 88 -5.48 -12.09 -2.34
N HIS A 89 -6.31 -12.14 -3.37
CA HIS A 89 -5.91 -11.79 -4.74
C HIS A 89 -6.12 -10.29 -4.99
N LEU A 90 -5.10 -9.49 -4.65
CA LEU A 90 -5.17 -8.03 -4.74
C LEU A 90 -5.51 -7.53 -6.14
N GLU A 91 -4.89 -8.09 -7.18
CA GLU A 91 -5.15 -7.72 -8.57
C GLU A 91 -6.61 -7.95 -8.98
N LYS A 92 -7.14 -9.13 -8.67
CA LYS A 92 -8.55 -9.47 -8.89
C LYS A 92 -9.46 -8.51 -8.14
N ALA A 93 -9.17 -8.21 -6.88
CA ALA A 93 -9.99 -7.30 -6.08
C ALA A 93 -10.03 -5.87 -6.67
N ILE A 94 -8.90 -5.36 -7.15
CA ILE A 94 -8.82 -4.05 -7.81
C ILE A 94 -9.60 -4.07 -9.14
N ASN A 95 -9.43 -5.10 -9.96
CA ASN A 95 -10.13 -5.23 -11.24
C ASN A 95 -11.64 -5.52 -11.09
N GLU A 96 -12.07 -6.03 -9.95
CA GLU A 96 -13.48 -6.17 -9.59
C GLU A 96 -14.10 -4.86 -9.08
N GLY A 97 -13.29 -3.89 -8.65
CA GLY A 97 -13.74 -2.61 -8.08
C GLY A 97 -14.07 -2.69 -6.59
N LYS A 98 -13.42 -3.60 -5.85
CA LYS A 98 -13.62 -3.75 -4.41
C LYS A 98 -13.01 -2.58 -3.63
N ILE A 99 -13.59 -2.30 -2.47
CA ILE A 99 -13.00 -1.41 -1.46
C ILE A 99 -12.02 -2.24 -0.62
N ILE A 100 -10.76 -1.83 -0.60
CA ILE A 100 -9.69 -2.51 0.14
C ILE A 100 -9.22 -1.57 1.24
N ILE A 101 -9.39 -2.01 2.49
CA ILE A 101 -8.92 -1.26 3.66
C ILE A 101 -7.68 -1.96 4.18
N VAL A 102 -6.57 -1.23 4.21
CA VAL A 102 -5.32 -1.72 4.78
C VAL A 102 -5.03 -0.96 6.05
N ARG A 103 -5.05 -1.68 7.18
CA ARG A 103 -4.80 -1.12 8.51
C ARG A 103 -3.40 -1.50 8.97
N PHE A 104 -2.60 -0.50 9.29
CA PHE A 104 -1.32 -0.67 9.95
C PHE A 104 -1.43 -0.18 11.38
N THR A 105 -0.94 -0.98 12.31
CA THR A 105 -0.92 -0.63 13.73
C THR A 105 0.54 -0.37 14.12
N LYS A 106 0.82 0.86 14.60
CA LYS A 106 2.20 1.30 14.94
C LYS A 106 2.82 0.48 16.07
N ASP A 107 1.99 -0.13 16.91
CA ASP A 107 2.35 -1.04 18.01
C ASP A 107 3.11 -2.28 17.55
N LYS A 108 2.96 -2.70 16.30
CA LYS A 108 3.60 -3.89 15.72
C LYS A 108 4.91 -3.59 15.00
N GLY A 109 5.61 -2.51 15.34
CA GLY A 109 6.93 -2.19 14.80
C GLY A 109 6.91 -1.29 13.57
N GLU A 110 7.52 -0.11 13.71
CA GLU A 110 7.53 0.92 12.68
C GLU A 110 8.29 0.50 11.42
N GLU A 111 9.48 -0.10 11.56
CA GLU A 111 10.32 -0.50 10.44
C GLU A 111 9.60 -1.53 9.53
N ALA A 112 9.06 -2.59 10.14
CA ALA A 112 8.32 -3.63 9.45
C ALA A 112 7.07 -3.09 8.74
N SER A 113 6.32 -2.21 9.41
CA SER A 113 5.16 -1.54 8.82
C SER A 113 5.55 -0.70 7.60
N ARG A 114 6.60 0.12 7.71
CA ARG A 114 7.10 0.94 6.61
C ARG A 114 7.59 0.10 5.44
N ALA A 115 8.26 -1.01 5.69
CA ALA A 115 8.69 -1.94 4.65
C ALA A 115 7.50 -2.57 3.93
N PHE A 116 6.51 -3.07 4.68
CA PHE A 116 5.29 -3.64 4.11
C PHE A 116 4.52 -2.63 3.27
N ASN A 117 4.41 -1.39 3.75
CA ASN A 117 3.77 -0.30 3.02
C ASN A 117 4.42 -0.07 1.66
N LYS A 118 5.77 -0.01 1.61
CA LYS A 118 6.50 0.15 0.35
C LYS A 118 6.28 -1.04 -0.60
N LEU A 119 6.25 -2.27 -0.06
CA LEU A 119 5.95 -3.47 -0.86
C LEU A 119 4.54 -3.44 -1.43
N LEU A 120 3.55 -3.03 -0.64
CA LEU A 120 2.16 -2.88 -1.09
C LEU A 120 2.05 -1.85 -2.22
N ILE A 121 2.66 -0.67 -2.05
CA ILE A 121 2.67 0.38 -3.09
C ILE A 121 3.35 -0.12 -4.37
N ALA A 122 4.50 -0.79 -4.26
CA ALA A 122 5.18 -1.38 -5.41
C ALA A 122 4.32 -2.46 -6.09
N ARG A 123 3.59 -3.28 -5.32
CA ARG A 123 2.67 -4.28 -5.87
C ARG A 123 1.48 -3.63 -6.59
N LEU A 124 0.90 -2.58 -6.03
CA LEU A 124 -0.15 -1.79 -6.68
C LEU A 124 0.33 -1.18 -8.00
N GLN A 125 1.54 -0.61 -8.00
CA GLN A 125 2.18 -0.09 -9.21
C GLN A 125 2.31 -1.19 -10.27
N SER A 126 2.84 -2.37 -9.89
CA SER A 126 2.99 -3.50 -10.79
C SER A 126 1.67 -3.98 -11.39
N ILE A 127 0.62 -4.10 -10.58
CA ILE A 127 -0.74 -4.49 -11.03
C ILE A 127 -1.26 -3.49 -12.07
N VAL A 128 -1.09 -2.21 -11.79
CA VAL A 128 -1.59 -1.14 -12.65
C VAL A 128 -0.79 -1.05 -13.95
N LEU A 129 0.54 -1.21 -13.90
CA LEU A 129 1.38 -1.31 -15.10
C LEU A 129 1.01 -2.53 -15.96
N GLY A 130 0.58 -3.64 -15.36
CA GLY A 130 0.05 -4.81 -16.06
C GLY A 130 -1.20 -4.53 -16.92
N ARG A 131 -1.87 -3.39 -16.71
CA ARG A 131 -3.00 -2.93 -17.54
C ARG A 131 -2.56 -2.25 -18.83
N ALA A 132 -1.26 -2.23 -19.15
CA ALA A 132 -0.73 -1.61 -20.36
C ALA A 132 -1.43 -2.12 -21.62
N ASP A 133 -1.68 -3.43 -21.69
CA ASP A 133 -2.31 -4.10 -22.85
C ASP A 133 -3.85 -4.00 -22.84
N GLN A 134 -4.45 -3.54 -21.74
CA GLN A 134 -5.89 -3.37 -21.64
C GLN A 134 -6.32 -2.04 -22.29
N PRO A 135 -7.34 -1.99 -23.18
CA PRO A 135 -7.83 -0.71 -23.72
C PRO A 135 -8.34 0.21 -22.61
N LYS A 136 -8.14 1.53 -22.78
CA LYS A 136 -8.37 2.53 -21.73
C LYS A 136 -9.80 2.50 -21.16
N GLU A 137 -10.80 2.23 -21.99
CA GLU A 137 -12.21 2.12 -21.60
C GLU A 137 -12.52 0.96 -20.64
N TYR A 138 -11.73 -0.11 -20.66
CA TYR A 138 -11.92 -1.25 -19.78
C TYR A 138 -11.14 -1.11 -18.45
N ARG A 139 -10.22 -0.15 -18.36
CA ARG A 139 -9.40 0.07 -17.16
C ARG A 139 -10.26 0.67 -16.05
N LYS A 140 -10.68 -0.16 -15.09
CA LYS A 140 -11.42 0.33 -13.92
C LYS A 140 -10.56 1.31 -13.10
N PRO A 141 -11.08 2.52 -12.82
CA PRO A 141 -10.42 3.46 -11.93
C PRO A 141 -10.23 2.87 -10.52
N CYS A 142 -9.04 3.04 -9.97
CA CYS A 142 -8.68 2.68 -8.61
C CYS A 142 -8.17 3.94 -7.91
N PHE A 143 -8.81 4.31 -6.80
CA PHE A 143 -8.39 5.44 -5.96
C PHE A 143 -7.64 4.92 -4.74
N LEU A 144 -6.37 5.29 -4.63
CA LEU A 144 -5.52 4.95 -3.50
C LEU A 144 -5.48 6.13 -2.53
N PHE A 145 -6.11 5.95 -1.38
CA PHE A 145 -6.11 6.90 -0.28
C PHE A 145 -4.96 6.56 0.68
N ILE A 146 -4.07 7.50 0.92
CA ILE A 146 -2.94 7.34 1.82
C ILE A 146 -2.99 8.44 2.87
N ASP A 147 -3.28 8.03 4.10
CA ASP A 147 -3.11 8.88 5.27
C ASP A 147 -1.65 8.86 5.74
N GLU A 148 -1.19 9.97 6.32
CA GLU A 148 0.20 10.16 6.76
C GLU A 148 1.22 9.75 5.67
N PHE A 149 1.04 10.33 4.47
CA PHE A 149 1.73 9.97 3.24
C PHE A 149 3.27 10.02 3.31
N GLN A 150 3.84 10.84 4.19
CA GLN A 150 5.29 10.91 4.43
C GLN A 150 5.90 9.53 4.81
N ASN A 151 5.09 8.63 5.37
CA ASN A 151 5.54 7.28 5.74
C ASN A 151 5.72 6.37 4.52
N TYR A 152 5.20 6.76 3.36
CA TYR A 152 5.13 5.99 2.12
C TYR A 152 6.09 6.50 1.04
N LEU A 153 6.89 7.53 1.34
CA LEU A 153 7.83 8.14 0.40
C LEU A 153 8.81 7.09 -0.15
N SER A 154 8.83 6.98 -1.47
CA SER A 154 9.69 6.10 -2.25
C SER A 154 9.73 6.56 -3.70
N PRO A 155 10.75 6.14 -4.48
CA PRO A 155 10.78 6.42 -5.93
C PRO A 155 9.54 5.91 -6.68
N SER A 156 8.95 4.79 -6.25
CA SER A 156 7.71 4.25 -6.84
C SER A 156 6.54 5.23 -6.78
N ILE A 157 6.43 6.03 -5.71
CA ILE A 157 5.38 7.04 -5.58
C ILE A 157 5.53 8.15 -6.62
N GLY A 158 6.77 8.59 -6.90
CA GLY A 158 7.02 9.58 -7.96
C GLY A 158 6.55 9.07 -9.32
N LEU A 159 6.91 7.83 -9.67
CA LEU A 159 6.44 7.19 -10.90
C LEU A 159 4.92 7.00 -10.94
N ILE A 160 4.30 6.68 -9.80
CA ILE A 160 2.85 6.55 -9.72
C ILE A 160 2.16 7.89 -10.03
N LEU A 161 2.64 8.98 -9.42
CA LEU A 161 2.10 10.32 -9.61
C LEU A 161 2.27 10.82 -11.06
N GLU A 162 3.39 10.50 -11.69
CA GLU A 162 3.70 10.94 -13.06
C GLU A 162 2.97 10.10 -14.12
N GLU A 163 2.88 8.77 -13.93
CA GLU A 163 2.49 7.86 -15.02
C GLU A 163 1.24 7.05 -14.78
N SER A 164 0.93 6.67 -13.54
CA SER A 164 -0.06 5.61 -13.30
C SER A 164 -1.51 6.03 -13.55
N ARG A 165 -1.77 7.34 -13.68
CA ARG A 165 -3.08 7.87 -14.10
C ARG A 165 -3.51 7.30 -15.46
N LYS A 166 -2.57 7.07 -16.40
CA LYS A 166 -2.90 6.50 -17.73
C LYS A 166 -3.41 5.06 -17.64
N PHE A 167 -3.09 4.38 -16.54
CA PHE A 167 -3.48 3.00 -16.26
C PHE A 167 -4.64 2.88 -15.23
N GLY A 168 -5.25 4.01 -14.86
CA GLY A 168 -6.42 4.06 -14.00
C GLY A 168 -6.13 4.03 -12.50
N LEU A 169 -4.90 4.33 -12.05
CA LEU A 169 -4.60 4.54 -10.63
C LEU A 169 -4.55 6.04 -10.32
N HIS A 170 -5.31 6.44 -9.31
CA HIS A 170 -5.45 7.82 -8.85
C HIS A 170 -5.06 7.91 -7.38
N LEU A 171 -4.22 8.88 -7.04
CA LEU A 171 -3.74 9.05 -5.67
C LEU A 171 -4.50 10.18 -4.97
N VAL A 172 -4.89 9.91 -3.74
CA VAL A 172 -5.40 10.89 -2.79
C VAL A 172 -4.55 10.77 -1.54
N ILE A 173 -3.77 11.80 -1.25
CA ILE A 173 -2.75 11.76 -0.20
C ILE A 173 -3.04 12.84 0.83
N ALA A 174 -2.87 12.49 2.11
CA ALA A 174 -2.93 13.42 3.22
C ALA A 174 -1.56 13.49 3.89
N ASN A 175 -1.11 14.71 4.19
CA ASN A 175 0.14 14.96 4.90
C ASN A 175 0.00 16.22 5.76
N GLN A 176 0.57 16.19 6.98
CA GLN A 176 0.52 17.31 7.90
C GLN A 176 1.68 18.31 7.68
N ASN A 177 2.85 17.82 7.25
CA ASN A 177 4.07 18.62 7.21
C ASN A 177 4.88 18.32 5.93
N LEU A 178 5.11 19.34 5.10
CA LEU A 178 5.89 19.18 3.87
C LEU A 178 7.38 19.00 4.16
N GLY A 179 7.89 19.61 5.24
CA GLY A 179 9.27 19.44 5.70
C GLY A 179 9.68 18.00 6.05
N GLN A 180 8.72 17.08 6.27
CA GLN A 180 9.00 15.65 6.43
C GLN A 180 9.38 14.96 5.11
N ILE A 181 9.10 15.60 3.97
CA ILE A 181 9.50 15.15 2.64
C ILE A 181 10.89 15.76 2.34
N THR A 182 11.94 15.11 2.83
CA THR A 182 13.32 15.60 2.70
C THR A 182 13.88 15.51 1.27
N ASP A 183 13.29 14.68 0.41
CA ASP A 183 13.64 14.60 -1.00
C ASP A 183 12.92 15.72 -1.77
N THR A 184 13.66 16.80 -2.04
CA THR A 184 13.16 17.97 -2.77
C THR A 184 12.67 17.65 -4.17
N ARG A 185 13.27 16.66 -4.85
CA ARG A 185 12.83 16.24 -6.19
C ARG A 185 11.46 15.57 -6.09
N LEU A 186 11.31 14.64 -5.14
CA LEU A 186 10.04 13.97 -4.90
C LEU A 186 8.96 14.96 -4.46
N LEU A 187 9.29 15.91 -3.56
CA LEU A 187 8.38 16.98 -3.16
C LEU A 187 7.88 17.77 -4.38
N ARG A 188 8.79 18.19 -5.27
CA ARG A 188 8.41 18.89 -6.50
C ARG A 188 7.50 18.04 -7.39
N THR A 189 7.82 16.76 -7.58
CA THR A 189 6.97 15.83 -8.34
C THR A 189 5.58 15.72 -7.71
N ILE A 190 5.47 15.65 -6.39
CA ILE A 190 4.17 15.60 -5.69
C ILE A 190 3.38 16.88 -5.94
N LEU A 191 3.98 18.05 -5.73
CA LEU A 191 3.31 19.33 -5.92
C LEU A 191 2.89 19.54 -7.38
N SER A 192 3.73 19.18 -8.35
CA SER A 192 3.41 19.36 -9.78
C SER A 192 2.34 18.40 -10.30
N ASN A 193 2.24 17.18 -9.73
CA ASN A 193 1.32 16.15 -10.21
C ASN A 193 0.02 16.05 -9.37
N THR A 194 -0.14 16.92 -8.37
CA THR A 194 -1.40 17.04 -7.60
C THR A 194 -2.23 18.20 -8.14
N PHE A 195 -3.16 17.88 -9.03
CA PHE A 195 -4.00 18.89 -9.70
C PHE A 195 -4.95 19.61 -8.75
N THR A 196 -5.48 18.89 -7.76
CA THR A 196 -6.36 19.44 -6.72
C THR A 196 -5.67 19.34 -5.38
N LYS A 197 -5.65 20.45 -4.64
CA LYS A 197 -5.02 20.57 -3.32
C LYS A 197 -6.03 21.14 -2.34
N LEU A 198 -6.15 20.49 -1.18
CA LEU A 198 -6.91 20.97 -0.03
C LEU A 198 -5.91 21.31 1.07
N VAL A 199 -5.90 22.56 1.52
CA VAL A 199 -4.96 23.06 2.54
C VAL A 199 -5.73 23.64 3.71
N GLY A 200 -5.57 23.04 4.89
CA GLY A 200 -6.12 23.54 6.15
C GLY A 200 -5.10 24.39 6.91
N ALA A 201 -5.53 24.90 8.08
CA ALA A 201 -4.60 25.49 9.03
C ALA A 201 -3.64 24.41 9.58
N ASN A 202 -2.33 24.71 9.61
CA ASN A 202 -1.27 23.83 10.08
C ASN A 202 -0.17 24.62 10.80
N GLY A 203 0.88 23.94 11.30
CA GLY A 203 2.00 24.57 11.99
C GLY A 203 2.73 25.64 11.15
N PHE A 204 3.26 26.68 11.82
CA PHE A 204 3.78 27.92 11.22
C PHE A 204 4.89 27.72 10.16
N LYS A 205 5.69 26.64 10.26
CA LYS A 205 6.83 26.39 9.36
C LYS A 205 6.39 25.97 7.94
N ASP A 206 5.38 25.12 7.81
CA ASP A 206 4.93 24.58 6.52
C ASP A 206 3.92 25.50 5.81
N LEU A 207 3.29 26.41 6.56
CA LEU A 207 2.25 27.30 6.05
C LEU A 207 2.74 28.23 4.93
N LYS A 208 4.02 28.59 4.90
CA LYS A 208 4.58 29.44 3.84
C LYS A 208 4.61 28.73 2.50
N ASP A 209 5.08 27.48 2.49
CA ASP A 209 5.20 26.67 1.28
C ASP A 209 3.82 26.34 0.71
N PHE A 210 2.88 25.95 1.59
CA PHE A 210 1.50 25.73 1.18
C PHE A 210 0.84 27.01 0.65
N ALA A 211 1.00 28.15 1.33
CA ALA A 211 0.45 29.42 0.90
C ALA A 211 0.94 29.82 -0.51
N ALA A 212 2.25 29.67 -0.75
CA ALA A 212 2.85 29.93 -2.05
C ALA A 212 2.30 29.00 -3.14
N GLU A 213 2.18 27.69 -2.85
CA GLU A 213 1.69 26.69 -3.79
C GLU A 213 0.24 26.95 -4.24
N ILE A 214 -0.64 27.39 -3.34
CA ILE A 214 -2.05 27.64 -3.67
C ILE A 214 -2.34 29.11 -4.03
N GLY A 215 -1.36 30.01 -3.88
CA GLY A 215 -1.50 31.43 -4.22
C GLY A 215 -2.33 32.24 -3.23
N VAL A 216 -2.23 31.95 -1.92
CA VAL A 216 -2.88 32.72 -0.85
C VAL A 216 -1.85 33.32 0.11
N LYS A 217 -2.25 34.28 0.94
CA LYS A 217 -1.37 34.82 1.99
C LYS A 217 -1.28 33.82 3.15
N THR A 218 -0.10 33.68 3.74
CA THR A 218 0.10 32.83 4.93
C THR A 218 -0.84 33.21 6.08
N THR A 219 -1.12 34.50 6.27
CA THR A 219 -2.07 34.98 7.29
C THR A 219 -3.49 34.48 7.08
N GLN A 220 -3.93 34.28 5.82
CA GLN A 220 -5.25 33.75 5.52
C GLN A 220 -5.38 32.28 5.94
N LEU A 221 -4.32 31.48 5.75
CA LEU A 221 -4.29 30.10 6.24
C LEU A 221 -4.22 30.02 7.77
N GLN A 222 -3.51 30.94 8.42
CA GLN A 222 -3.41 30.99 9.89
C GLN A 222 -4.76 31.30 10.56
N GLN A 223 -5.57 32.13 9.91
CA GLN A 223 -6.88 32.53 10.41
C GLN A 223 -8.00 31.57 9.98
N LEU A 224 -7.67 30.51 9.23
CA LEU A 224 -8.66 29.58 8.72
C LEU A 224 -9.24 28.75 9.88
N PRO A 225 -10.58 28.77 10.09
CA PRO A 225 -11.20 28.00 11.15
C PRO A 225 -11.01 26.48 10.96
N PRO A 226 -11.07 25.69 12.05
CA PRO A 226 -11.17 24.24 11.94
C PRO A 226 -12.28 23.81 10.99
N TYR A 227 -12.06 22.71 10.27
CA TYR A 227 -12.99 22.15 9.29
C TYR A 227 -13.24 23.03 8.06
N LYS A 228 -12.46 24.09 7.83
CA LYS A 228 -12.41 24.80 6.55
C LYS A 228 -11.07 24.57 5.88
N PHE A 229 -11.09 24.53 4.55
CA PHE A 229 -9.90 24.27 3.73
C PHE A 229 -9.86 25.26 2.58
N TYR A 230 -8.68 25.69 2.16
CA TYR A 230 -8.53 26.24 0.82
C TYR A 230 -8.47 25.11 -0.20
N CYS A 231 -9.29 25.19 -1.24
CA CYS A 231 -9.25 24.32 -2.39
C CYS A 231 -8.64 25.06 -3.58
N LYS A 232 -7.57 24.48 -4.13
CA LYS A 232 -6.93 24.91 -5.38
C LYS A 232 -7.04 23.78 -6.38
N SER A 233 -7.67 24.03 -7.52
CA SER A 233 -7.79 23.05 -8.61
C SER A 233 -7.31 23.65 -9.92
N GLY A 234 -6.21 23.10 -10.45
CA GLY A 234 -5.59 23.57 -11.68
C GLY A 234 -5.21 25.06 -11.63
N SER A 235 -5.59 25.80 -12.68
CA SER A 235 -5.29 27.23 -12.81
C SER A 235 -6.23 28.14 -12.02
N GLN A 236 -7.38 27.64 -11.53
CA GLN A 236 -8.40 28.46 -10.89
C GLN A 236 -7.91 29.05 -9.56
N PRO A 237 -8.27 30.28 -9.18
CA PRO A 237 -7.93 30.84 -7.88
C PRO A 237 -8.37 29.92 -6.72
N ALA A 238 -7.58 29.89 -5.64
CA ALA A 238 -7.97 29.11 -4.48
C ALA A 238 -9.22 29.72 -3.82
N PHE A 239 -10.16 28.88 -3.41
CA PHE A 239 -11.38 29.29 -2.71
C PHE A 239 -11.52 28.53 -1.39
N VAL A 240 -12.28 29.09 -0.45
CA VAL A 240 -12.55 28.39 0.81
C VAL A 240 -13.64 27.34 0.57
N PHE A 241 -13.29 26.10 0.81
CA PHE A 241 -14.15 24.94 0.81
C PHE A 241 -14.51 24.58 2.25
N GLU A 242 -15.81 24.48 2.52
CA GLU A 242 -16.37 24.05 3.79
C GLU A 242 -17.03 22.68 3.57
N PRO A 243 -16.35 21.57 3.94
CA PRO A 243 -16.96 20.25 3.90
C PRO A 243 -18.19 20.20 4.79
N ASP A 244 -19.17 19.40 4.37
CA ASP A 244 -20.36 19.12 5.17
C ASP A 244 -19.94 18.50 6.52
N THR A 245 -20.42 19.09 7.60
CA THR A 245 -20.15 18.67 8.98
C THR A 245 -21.10 17.57 9.44
N PHE A 246 -21.92 17.01 8.56
CA PHE A 246 -22.84 15.92 8.86
C PHE A 246 -22.18 14.69 9.55
N LEU A 247 -20.89 14.44 9.35
CA LEU A 247 -20.16 13.39 10.08
C LEU A 247 -19.39 13.91 11.31
N ILE A 248 -19.34 15.23 11.49
CA ILE A 248 -18.62 15.94 12.54
C ILE A 248 -19.64 16.42 13.58
N GLY A 249 -19.85 15.62 14.62
CA GLY A 249 -20.75 15.96 15.73
C GLY A 249 -22.08 15.19 15.75
N HIS A 250 -22.34 14.32 14.76
CA HIS A 250 -23.44 13.37 14.85
C HIS A 250 -23.05 12.15 15.71
N GLN A 251 -23.73 12.01 16.84
CA GLN A 251 -23.88 10.74 17.57
C GLN A 251 -24.82 9.81 16.76
N PRO A 252 -24.80 8.47 17.00
CA PRO A 252 -25.38 7.39 16.16
C PRO A 252 -26.64 7.73 15.34
N PRO A 253 -26.81 7.14 14.13
CA PRO A 253 -26.49 5.73 13.83
C PRO A 253 -25.49 5.50 12.69
N PHE A 254 -24.62 6.46 12.37
CA PHE A 254 -23.61 6.27 11.32
C PHE A 254 -22.42 5.40 11.74
N PHE A 255 -22.35 5.01 13.01
CA PHE A 255 -21.37 4.09 13.57
C PHE A 255 -22.08 2.86 14.15
N LEU A 256 -21.46 1.69 13.98
CA LEU A 256 -21.93 0.46 14.63
C LEU A 256 -21.76 0.61 16.14
N ASP A 257 -22.82 0.35 16.90
CA ASP A 257 -22.69 0.20 18.34
C ASP A 257 -21.80 -1.02 18.69
N LYS A 258 -21.39 -1.16 19.96
CA LYS A 258 -20.51 -2.27 20.38
C LYS A 258 -21.07 -3.66 20.04
N LYS A 259 -22.39 -3.83 20.11
CA LYS A 259 -23.06 -5.10 19.82
C LYS A 259 -23.04 -5.36 18.31
N GLN A 260 -23.39 -4.35 17.51
CA GLN A 260 -23.35 -4.41 16.04
C GLN A 260 -21.93 -4.61 15.51
N ALA A 261 -20.93 -3.95 16.10
CA ALA A 261 -19.53 -4.15 15.78
C ALA A 261 -19.06 -5.57 16.13
N GLY A 262 -19.52 -6.11 17.27
CA GLY A 262 -19.29 -7.51 17.66
C GLY A 262 -19.89 -8.49 16.66
N GLN A 263 -21.15 -8.29 16.27
CA GLN A 263 -21.84 -9.11 15.27
C GLN A 263 -21.18 -9.04 13.89
N LEU A 264 -20.79 -7.85 13.44
CA LEU A 264 -20.06 -7.69 12.18
C LEU A 264 -18.71 -8.41 12.25
N LYS A 265 -17.98 -8.30 13.37
CA LYS A 265 -16.71 -9.01 13.56
C LYS A 265 -16.91 -10.53 13.48
N GLU A 266 -17.94 -11.06 14.14
CA GLU A 266 -18.27 -12.49 14.13
C GLU A 266 -18.67 -12.97 12.74
N TYR A 267 -19.51 -12.21 12.03
CA TYR A 267 -19.83 -12.46 10.63
C TYR A 267 -18.57 -12.46 9.76
N LEU A 268 -17.69 -11.46 9.90
CA LEU A 268 -16.46 -11.37 9.12
C LEU A 268 -15.54 -12.57 9.36
N LEU A 269 -15.40 -13.02 10.62
CA LEU A 269 -14.52 -14.11 11.01
C LEU A 269 -15.07 -15.51 10.71
N GLN A 270 -16.39 -15.70 10.73
CA GLN A 270 -16.99 -17.04 10.65
C GLN A 270 -17.83 -17.26 9.39
N GLN A 271 -18.43 -16.20 8.84
CA GLN A 271 -19.51 -16.34 7.84
C GLN A 271 -19.21 -15.66 6.50
N SER A 272 -18.34 -14.64 6.48
CA SER A 272 -18.06 -13.87 5.26
C SER A 272 -17.24 -14.63 4.22
N GLY A 273 -16.59 -15.73 4.62
CA GLY A 273 -15.60 -16.46 3.81
C GLY A 273 -14.31 -15.69 3.53
N GLN A 274 -14.16 -14.45 4.02
CA GLN A 274 -12.99 -13.59 3.75
C GLN A 274 -11.87 -13.76 4.79
N TYR A 275 -12.24 -14.09 6.03
CA TYR A 275 -11.31 -14.42 7.10
C TYR A 275 -11.64 -15.84 7.53
N GLN A 276 -10.82 -16.81 7.13
CA GLN A 276 -10.98 -18.20 7.57
C GLN A 276 -10.01 -18.44 8.73
N ASP A 277 -10.54 -18.77 9.91
CA ASP A 277 -9.74 -19.27 11.02
C ASP A 277 -9.17 -20.66 10.63
N PRO A 278 -7.84 -20.84 10.55
CA PRO A 278 -7.23 -22.13 10.21
C PRO A 278 -7.68 -23.27 11.13
N ALA A 279 -8.06 -22.97 12.38
CA ALA A 279 -8.53 -23.96 13.36
C ALA A 279 -9.96 -24.46 13.11
N ALA A 280 -10.78 -23.74 12.34
CA ALA A 280 -12.18 -24.05 12.10
C ALA A 280 -12.43 -25.08 10.98
N GLN A 281 -11.38 -25.64 10.37
CA GLN A 281 -11.48 -26.65 9.31
C GLN A 281 -12.11 -27.98 9.75
N ALA A 282 -12.22 -28.24 11.06
CA ALA A 282 -12.69 -29.54 11.57
C ALA A 282 -14.21 -29.68 11.76
N SER A 283 -15.01 -28.59 11.76
CA SER A 283 -16.45 -28.67 12.11
C SER A 283 -17.43 -28.05 11.09
N SER A 284 -16.96 -27.69 9.90
CA SER A 284 -17.72 -26.88 8.93
C SER A 284 -18.80 -27.62 8.12
N ALA A 285 -19.13 -28.86 8.46
CA ALA A 285 -20.21 -29.60 7.79
C ALA A 285 -21.63 -29.25 8.30
N GLU A 286 -21.78 -28.68 9.50
CA GLU A 286 -23.11 -28.50 10.12
C GLU A 286 -23.66 -27.06 10.09
N ILE A 287 -22.83 -26.04 9.87
CA ILE A 287 -23.25 -24.62 9.99
C ILE A 287 -23.86 -24.06 8.67
N ALA A 288 -23.75 -24.80 7.56
CA ALA A 288 -24.28 -24.40 6.26
C ALA A 288 -25.83 -24.24 6.19
N LYS A 289 -26.56 -24.54 7.27
CA LYS A 289 -28.04 -24.47 7.32
C LYS A 289 -28.64 -23.21 7.96
N ALA A 290 -27.83 -22.25 8.42
CA ALA A 290 -28.32 -21.06 9.11
C ALA A 290 -28.06 -19.73 8.36
N VAL A 291 -28.19 -19.73 7.04
CA VAL A 291 -28.18 -18.48 6.26
C VAL A 291 -29.55 -17.78 6.43
N PRO A 292 -29.62 -16.52 6.92
CA PRO A 292 -30.86 -15.77 6.87
C PRO A 292 -31.24 -15.52 5.40
N ALA A 293 -32.41 -15.96 4.99
CA ALA A 293 -32.89 -15.87 3.61
C ALA A 293 -33.08 -14.43 3.09
N GLN A 294 -33.01 -13.41 3.95
CA GLN A 294 -33.17 -12.02 3.56
C GLN A 294 -31.83 -11.30 3.42
N LYS A 295 -31.49 -10.95 2.17
CA LYS A 295 -30.59 -9.83 1.89
C LYS A 295 -31.20 -8.58 2.55
N LEU A 296 -30.48 -7.97 3.48
CA LEU A 296 -30.84 -6.66 4.02
C LEU A 296 -30.93 -5.68 2.86
N ALA A 297 -32.15 -5.23 2.53
CA ALA A 297 -32.36 -4.19 1.54
C ALA A 297 -31.66 -2.90 2.03
N PRO A 298 -30.97 -2.15 1.14
CA PRO A 298 -30.37 -0.89 1.53
C PRO A 298 -31.46 0.03 2.07
N LYS A 299 -31.26 0.51 3.29
CA LYS A 299 -32.25 1.31 4.03
C LYS A 299 -32.45 2.71 3.43
N TYR A 300 -31.60 3.11 2.48
CA TYR A 300 -31.66 4.39 1.79
C TYR A 300 -31.37 4.19 0.29
N PRO A 301 -32.19 4.78 -0.60
CA PRO A 301 -31.85 4.90 -2.01
C PRO A 301 -30.76 5.98 -2.16
N PHE A 302 -29.68 5.65 -2.88
CA PHE A 302 -28.73 6.65 -3.40
C PHE A 302 -29.27 7.20 -4.73
#